data_AF-A0A246GFB8-F1
#
_entry.id   AF-A0A246GFB8-F1
#
_cell.length_a   1.000
_cell.length_b   1.000
_cell.length_c   1.000
_cell.angle_alpha   90.00
_cell.angle_beta   90.00
_cell.angle_gamma   90.00
#
_symmetry.space_group_name_H-M   'P 1'
#
loop_
_entity.id
_entity.type
_entity.pdbx_description
1 polymer ?
#
loop_
_entity_poly.entity_id
_entity_poly.type
_entity_poly.pdbx_seq_one_letter_code
_entity_poly.pdbx_strand_id
1 'polypeptide(L)'
;RIEIEDKNKKNDLTKDYFENEILKKALPDIIKIKTFLEDDRNAEFREYYFDVASELSALITLKRDNFEMFDEIFVFIYKKIADGNIDIKGGKRHIFTLLYYMYMDCEIGLK
;
A
#
# COMPACT_ATOMS: atom_id res chain seq x y z
N ARG A 1 1.93 16.72 5.84
CA ARG A 1 2.28 15.57 4.96
C ARG A 1 3.79 15.62 4.82
N ILE A 2 4.49 14.50 5.01
CA ILE A 2 5.95 14.41 4.80
C ILE A 2 6.22 14.29 3.29
N GLU A 3 7.36 14.78 2.84
CA GLU A 3 7.81 14.55 1.46
C GLU A 3 8.06 13.05 1.24
N ILE A 4 7.75 12.55 0.04
CA ILE A 4 7.78 11.10 -0.19
C ILE A 4 9.21 10.53 -0.09
N GLU A 5 10.22 11.32 -0.43
CA GLU A 5 11.63 10.97 -0.29
C GLU A 5 12.03 10.78 1.18
N ASP A 6 11.60 11.70 2.06
CA ASP A 6 11.87 11.61 3.49
C ASP A 6 11.12 10.42 4.10
N LYS A 7 9.89 10.17 3.65
CA LYS A 7 9.13 8.99 4.04
C LYS A 7 9.84 7.69 3.66
N ASN A 8 10.30 7.59 2.41
CA ASN A 8 11.01 6.41 1.91
C ASN A 8 12.25 6.13 2.71
N LYS A 9 13.02 7.18 3.03
CA LYS A 9 14.20 7.07 3.89
C LYS A 9 13.82 6.62 5.30
N LYS A 10 12.75 7.17 5.88
CA LYS A 10 12.32 6.83 7.25
C LYS A 10 11.82 5.39 7.39
N ASN A 11 11.28 4.83 6.31
CA ASN A 11 10.73 3.47 6.32
C ASN A 11 11.73 2.42 5.83
N ASP A 12 12.90 2.82 5.34
CA ASP A 12 13.85 1.96 4.62
C ASP A 12 13.16 1.32 3.39
N LEU A 13 12.49 2.12 2.57
CA LEU A 13 11.99 1.69 1.26
C LEU A 13 13.08 1.85 0.21
N THR A 14 13.41 0.76 -0.47
CA THR A 14 14.48 0.77 -1.48
C THR A 14 14.15 1.71 -2.65
N LYS A 15 15.12 2.54 -3.05
CA LYS A 15 14.95 3.49 -4.16
C LYS A 15 14.51 2.82 -5.46
N ASP A 16 15.18 1.72 -5.82
CA ASP A 16 14.87 0.98 -7.05
C ASP A 16 13.44 0.41 -7.04
N TYR A 17 12.98 -0.05 -5.88
CA TYR A 17 11.61 -0.55 -5.73
C TYR A 17 10.60 0.59 -5.90
N PHE A 18 10.82 1.72 -5.22
CA PHE A 18 9.96 2.88 -5.32
C PHE A 18 9.84 3.39 -6.77
N GLU A 19 10.97 3.59 -7.45
CA GLU A 19 10.97 4.13 -8.81
C GLU A 19 10.36 3.15 -9.82
N ASN A 20 10.68 1.86 -9.73
CA ASN A 20 10.31 0.89 -10.77
C ASN A 20 8.97 0.20 -10.53
N GLU A 21 8.58 -0.04 -9.29
CA GLU A 21 7.32 -0.72 -8.97
C GLU A 21 6.19 0.25 -8.60
N ILE A 22 6.49 1.32 -7.86
CA ILE A 22 5.47 2.28 -7.43
C ILE A 22 5.25 3.36 -8.49
N LEU A 23 6.28 4.16 -8.79
CA LEU A 23 6.13 5.30 -9.69
C LEU A 23 5.87 4.89 -11.14
N LYS A 24 6.71 4.02 -11.72
CA LYS A 24 6.57 3.65 -13.14
C LYS A 24 5.35 2.78 -13.45
N LYS A 25 4.99 1.86 -12.56
CA LYS A 25 3.95 0.84 -12.85
C LYS A 25 2.59 1.14 -12.22
N ALA A 26 2.55 1.68 -11.01
CA ALA A 26 1.30 1.79 -10.25
C ALA A 26 0.72 3.21 -10.21
N LEU A 27 1.52 4.25 -10.46
CA LEU A 27 1.09 5.64 -10.34
C LEU A 27 -0.23 5.97 -11.08
N PRO A 28 -0.47 5.53 -12.34
CA PRO A 28 -1.74 5.79 -13.01
C PRO A 28 -2.95 5.21 -12.28
N ASP A 29 -2.80 4.04 -11.66
CA ASP A 29 -3.88 3.38 -10.94
C ASP A 29 -4.04 3.93 -9.51
N ILE A 30 -2.94 4.34 -8.86
CA ILE A 30 -2.96 5.07 -7.58
C ILE A 30 -3.79 6.35 -7.70
N ILE A 31 -3.62 7.11 -8.79
CA ILE A 31 -4.41 8.32 -9.05
C ILE A 31 -5.90 7.98 -9.20
N LYS A 32 -6.25 6.90 -9.91
CA LYS A 32 -7.64 6.45 -10.05
C LYS A 32 -8.26 6.06 -8.71
N ILE A 33 -7.51 5.34 -7.86
CA ILE A 33 -7.96 4.99 -6.51
C ILE A 33 -8.25 6.25 -5.71
N LYS A 34 -7.35 7.23 -5.73
CA LYS A 34 -7.54 8.51 -5.05
C LYS A 34 -8.84 9.19 -5.48
N THR A 35 -9.03 9.38 -6.80
CA THR A 35 -10.23 10.02 -7.34
C THR A 35 -11.49 9.23 -7.01
N PHE A 36 -11.42 7.89 -7.02
CA PHE A 36 -12.54 7.04 -6.64
C PHE A 36 -12.93 7.24 -5.17
N LEU A 37 -11.96 7.28 -4.25
CA LEU A 37 -12.20 7.44 -2.82
C LEU A 37 -12.66 8.86 -2.47
N GLU A 38 -12.19 9.89 -3.17
CA GLU A 38 -12.61 11.30 -2.96
C GLU A 38 -14.06 11.56 -3.42
N ASP A 39 -14.64 10.69 -4.24
CA ASP A 39 -16.03 10.81 -4.70
C ASP A 39 -17.02 10.36 -3.60
N ASP A 40 -17.92 11.26 -3.20
CA ASP A 40 -18.92 10.98 -2.16
C ASP A 40 -19.88 9.84 -2.51
N ARG A 41 -20.06 9.52 -3.80
CA ARG A 41 -20.86 8.37 -4.22
C ARG A 41 -20.24 7.04 -3.78
N ASN A 42 -18.94 7.04 -3.48
CA ASN A 42 -18.17 5.88 -3.04
C ASN A 42 -17.88 5.94 -1.53
N ALA A 43 -18.60 6.74 -0.75
CA ALA A 43 -18.36 6.92 0.69
C ALA A 43 -18.30 5.59 1.45
N GLU A 44 -19.17 4.63 1.15
CA GLU A 44 -19.15 3.31 1.79
C GLU A 44 -17.81 2.57 1.55
N PHE A 45 -17.31 2.57 0.31
CA PHE A 45 -16.01 1.96 -0.01
C PHE A 45 -14.84 2.73 0.62
N ARG A 46 -14.98 4.05 0.77
CA ARG A 46 -14.00 4.88 1.45
C ARG A 46 -13.90 4.53 2.94
N GLU A 47 -15.01 4.29 3.62
CA GLU A 47 -15.00 3.83 5.01
C GLU A 47 -14.34 2.44 5.14
N TYR A 48 -14.73 1.47 4.30
CA TYR A 48 -14.07 0.15 4.30
C TYR A 48 -12.57 0.25 4.02
N TYR A 49 -12.17 1.13 3.10
CA TYR A 49 -10.77 1.39 2.82
C TYR A 49 -10.03 1.87 4.07
N PHE A 50 -10.57 2.86 4.78
CA PHE A 50 -9.91 3.42 5.97
C PHE A 50 -9.89 2.46 7.16
N ASP A 51 -10.92 1.64 7.35
CA ASP A 51 -10.91 0.57 8.35
C ASP A 51 -9.74 -0.40 8.10
N VAL A 52 -9.61 -0.89 6.87
CA VAL A 52 -8.52 -1.81 6.49
C VAL A 52 -7.16 -1.13 6.58
N ALA A 53 -7.05 0.12 6.13
CA ALA A 53 -5.79 0.85 6.19
C ALA A 53 -5.33 1.08 7.65
N SER A 54 -6.26 1.39 8.55
CA SER A 54 -6.00 1.56 9.99
C SER A 54 -5.53 0.26 10.63
N GLU A 55 -6.23 -0.85 10.38
CA GLU A 55 -5.84 -2.17 10.89
C GLU A 55 -4.46 -2.58 10.37
N LEU A 56 -4.23 -2.43 9.06
CA LEU A 56 -2.97 -2.79 8.43
C LEU A 56 -1.82 -1.94 8.96
N SER A 57 -2.05 -0.64 9.19
CA SER A 57 -1.06 0.27 9.77
C SER A 57 -0.60 -0.22 11.15
N ALA A 58 -1.54 -0.60 12.02
CA ALA A 58 -1.22 -1.13 13.35
C ALA A 58 -0.43 -2.46 13.26
N LEU A 59 -0.82 -3.37 12.37
CA LEU A 59 -0.11 -4.63 12.15
C LEU A 59 1.30 -4.42 11.62
N ILE A 60 1.48 -3.49 10.67
CA ILE A 60 2.80 -3.13 10.14
C ILE A 60 3.67 -2.54 11.24
N THR A 61 3.15 -1.61 12.04
CA THR A 61 3.90 -1.03 13.17
C THR A 61 4.34 -2.11 14.15
N LEU A 62 3.44 -3.05 14.51
CA LEU A 62 3.75 -4.13 15.45
C LEU A 62 4.83 -5.09 14.90
N LYS A 63 4.89 -5.28 13.58
CA LYS A 63 5.76 -6.26 12.93
C LYS A 63 6.96 -5.65 12.22
N ARG A 64 7.14 -4.32 12.28
CA ARG A 64 8.16 -3.60 11.48
C ARG A 64 9.57 -4.15 11.71
N ASP A 65 9.91 -4.50 12.94
CA ASP A 65 11.24 -5.00 13.31
C ASP A 65 11.55 -6.41 12.77
N ASN A 66 10.56 -7.11 12.20
CA ASN A 66 10.77 -8.42 11.56
C ASN A 66 11.25 -8.32 10.10
N PHE A 67 11.33 -7.11 9.56
CA PHE A 67 11.69 -6.84 8.17
C PHE A 67 12.84 -5.86 8.14
N GLU A 68 13.80 -6.06 7.24
CA GLU A 68 14.89 -5.09 7.06
C GLU A 68 14.36 -3.89 6.26
N MET A 69 13.85 -4.19 5.07
CA MET A 69 13.35 -3.20 4.11
C MET A 69 11.82 -3.16 4.07
N PHE A 70 11.26 -1.98 3.82
CA PHE A 70 9.80 -1.82 3.75
C PHE A 70 9.17 -2.60 2.59
N ASP A 71 9.87 -2.73 1.46
CA ASP A 71 9.37 -3.47 0.31
C ASP A 71 9.14 -4.96 0.59
N GLU A 72 9.82 -5.54 1.58
CA GLU A 72 9.55 -6.91 2.05
C GLU A 72 8.14 -7.05 2.65
N ILE A 73 7.65 -5.99 3.30
CA ILE A 73 6.32 -5.94 3.91
C ILE A 73 5.25 -6.04 2.83
N PHE A 74 5.41 -5.32 1.70
CA PHE A 74 4.48 -5.43 0.57
C PHE A 74 4.42 -6.86 0.03
N VAL A 75 5.58 -7.48 -0.17
CA VAL A 75 5.67 -8.86 -0.66
C VAL A 75 5.06 -9.85 0.33
N PHE A 76 5.30 -9.65 1.64
CA PHE A 76 4.74 -10.48 2.69
C PHE A 76 3.21 -10.44 2.70
N ILE A 77 2.62 -9.23 2.70
CA ILE A 77 1.16 -9.07 2.68
C ILE A 77 0.58 -9.66 1.39
N TYR A 78 1.21 -9.38 0.24
CA TYR A 78 0.82 -9.96 -1.03
C TYR A 78 0.76 -11.49 -0.96
N LYS A 79 1.81 -12.15 -0.47
CA LYS A 79 1.84 -13.62 -0.34
C LYS A 79 0.73 -14.12 0.59
N LYS A 80 0.51 -13.45 1.72
CA LYS A 80 -0.57 -13.82 2.66
C LYS A 80 -1.97 -13.77 2.05
N ILE A 81 -2.22 -12.79 1.18
CA ILE A 81 -3.51 -12.69 0.47
C ILE A 81 -3.54 -13.67 -0.71
N ALA A 82 -2.41 -13.84 -1.40
CA ALA A 82 -2.35 -14.51 -2.69
C ALA A 82 -2.15 -16.02 -2.66
N ASP A 83 -1.65 -16.55 -1.56
CA ASP A 83 -1.42 -17.98 -1.36
C ASP A 83 -2.74 -18.69 -1.05
N GLY A 84 -3.12 -19.64 -1.92
CA GLY A 84 -4.32 -20.46 -1.76
C GLY A 84 -5.67 -19.79 -2.05
N ASN A 85 -5.69 -18.47 -2.29
CA ASN A 85 -6.93 -17.74 -2.59
C ASN A 85 -7.28 -17.79 -4.10
N ILE A 86 -8.37 -18.47 -4.44
CA ILE A 86 -8.83 -18.61 -5.83
C ILE A 86 -9.63 -17.40 -6.32
N ASP A 87 -10.25 -16.65 -5.41
CA ASP A 87 -11.17 -15.55 -5.73
C ASP A 87 -10.46 -14.34 -6.33
N ILE A 88 -9.16 -14.22 -6.08
CA ILE A 88 -8.30 -13.15 -6.59
C ILE A 88 -7.60 -13.51 -7.91
N LYS A 89 -7.98 -14.61 -8.57
CA LYS A 89 -7.38 -15.03 -9.85
C LYS A 89 -7.54 -13.93 -10.91
N GLY A 90 -6.44 -13.49 -11.49
CA GLY A 90 -6.41 -12.35 -12.42
C GLY A 90 -6.43 -10.96 -11.75
N GLY A 91 -6.76 -10.88 -10.47
CA GLY A 91 -6.78 -9.65 -9.66
C GLY A 91 -5.52 -9.40 -8.84
N LYS A 92 -4.59 -10.37 -8.76
CA LYS A 92 -3.40 -10.34 -7.88
C LYS A 92 -2.57 -9.05 -7.95
N ARG A 93 -2.45 -8.44 -9.13
CA ARG A 93 -1.72 -7.17 -9.33
C ARG A 93 -2.32 -6.01 -8.52
N HIS A 94 -3.64 -6.00 -8.31
CA HIS A 94 -4.35 -4.91 -7.63
C HIS A 94 -4.07 -4.88 -6.13
N ILE A 95 -3.61 -5.99 -5.54
CA ILE A 95 -3.15 -6.05 -4.15
C ILE A 95 -1.98 -5.07 -3.95
N PHE A 96 -0.96 -5.19 -4.80
CA PHE A 96 0.19 -4.27 -4.75
C PHE A 96 -0.22 -2.83 -5.01
N THR A 97 -1.07 -2.58 -6.03
CA THR A 97 -1.56 -1.24 -6.32
C THR A 97 -2.23 -0.59 -5.10
N LEU A 98 -3.07 -1.33 -4.36
CA LEU A 98 -3.74 -0.83 -3.18
C LEU A 98 -2.77 -0.55 -2.03
N LEU A 99 -1.81 -1.46 -1.79
CA LEU A 99 -0.77 -1.27 -0.77
C LEU A 99 0.12 -0.06 -1.08
N TYR A 100 0.49 0.13 -2.34
CA TYR A 100 1.26 1.29 -2.77
C TYR A 100 0.47 2.58 -2.61
N TYR A 101 -0.84 2.57 -2.90
CA TYR A 101 -1.72 3.71 -2.63
C TYR A 101 -1.71 4.06 -1.14
N MET A 102 -1.97 3.08 -0.25
CA MET A 102 -1.93 3.26 1.22
C MET A 102 -0.58 3.80 1.73
N TYR A 103 0.50 3.41 1.07
CA TYR A 103 1.81 3.96 1.41
C TYR A 103 1.97 5.39 0.88
N MET A 104 1.59 5.68 -0.37
CA MET A 104 1.72 7.01 -0.96
C MET A 104 0.83 8.07 -0.28
N ASP A 105 -0.35 7.68 0.19
CA ASP A 105 -1.28 8.58 0.89
C ASP A 105 -1.08 8.60 2.42
N CYS A 106 -0.02 7.93 2.89
CA CYS A 106 0.47 7.97 4.26
C CYS A 106 -0.46 7.34 5.31
N GLU A 107 -1.29 6.38 4.90
CA GLU A 107 -2.06 5.55 5.82
C GLU A 107 -1.22 4.46 6.48
N ILE A 108 -0.23 3.91 5.77
CA ILE A 108 0.71 2.90 6.31
C ILE A 108 2.17 3.37 6.29
N GLY A 109 2.97 2.79 7.18
CA GLY A 109 4.36 3.18 7.41
C GLY A 109 4.49 4.46 8.24
N LEU A 110 5.72 4.78 8.60
CA LEU A 110 6.03 5.98 9.38
C LEU A 110 5.81 7.24 8.54
N LYS A 111 5.16 8.24 9.14
CA LYS A 111 4.95 9.59 8.60
C LYS A 111 6.14 10.50 8.85
#